data_AF-A0A2W2GGA2-F1
#
_entry.id   AF-A0A2W2GGA2-F1
#
_cell.length_a   1.000
_cell.length_b   1.000
_cell.length_c   1.000
_cell.angle_alpha   90.00
_cell.angle_beta   90.00
_cell.angle_gamma   90.00
#
_symmetry.space_group_name_H-M   'P 1'
#
loop_
_entity.id
_entity.type
_entity.pdbx_description
1 polymer ?
#
loop_
_entity_poly.entity_id
_entity_poly.type
_entity_poly.pdbx_seq_one_letter_code
_entity_poly.pdbx_strand_id
1 'polypeptide(L)'
;MQTILSMFLAAAVAAPVTGGVAAPAPADLKNVESVLAYIRAHPNDVALVTKGIRHNADQLTSVASALKITHLAAYADAVRKGKIKPGERVPVVRWNAYHLPGTDGGAHEEALKRLKPGANATLDQIVSAMIEESDNAAADLLRDRLGPAAVSKFARTPVGTINGEMLRGFGGCKLPADVCLKNYVKAGKQIQLKLPGIAEQAAWAEKVARIKPGVLREVLSDLRKDKIARKHLEWPMRQPGADPDTLRLGAKGGALPGIISEAMYTVQPGEKPRETVLVLRRLPTSTWLSGLRSYAHQQFIVRMATDSAFFAKVRAALK
;
A
#
# COMPACT_ATOMS: atom_id res chain seq x y z
N MET A 1 -2.43 -24.70 4.72
CA MET A 1 -2.75 -23.28 4.46
C MET A 1 -1.64 -22.33 4.95
N GLN A 2 -0.37 -22.73 4.81
CA GLN A 2 0.79 -22.07 5.45
C GLN A 2 1.84 -21.57 4.42
N THR A 3 1.48 -21.56 3.13
CA THR A 3 2.41 -21.28 2.02
C THR A 3 1.98 -20.15 1.09
N ILE A 4 0.94 -19.37 1.45
CA ILE A 4 0.35 -18.37 0.55
C ILE A 4 1.07 -17.01 0.59
N LEU A 5 2.09 -16.81 1.44
CA LEU A 5 2.56 -15.45 1.70
C LEU A 5 4.02 -15.32 2.10
N SER A 6 4.90 -15.75 1.21
CA SER A 6 6.31 -15.39 1.25
C SER A 6 6.80 -15.21 -0.17
N MET A 7 6.95 -13.96 -0.65
CA MET A 7 8.00 -13.61 -1.59
C MET A 7 8.19 -12.09 -1.70
N PHE A 8 9.44 -11.70 -1.39
CA PHE A 8 10.17 -10.43 -1.62
C PHE A 8 9.81 -9.18 -0.78
N LEU A 9 10.58 -8.97 0.29
CA LEU A 9 11.67 -7.98 0.30
C LEU A 9 12.67 -8.31 1.44
N ALA A 10 13.91 -8.67 1.09
CA ALA A 10 15.00 -8.79 2.06
C ALA A 10 16.05 -7.71 1.76
N ALA A 11 16.12 -6.70 2.62
CA ALA A 11 17.32 -5.89 2.81
C ALA A 11 17.61 -5.86 4.31
N ALA A 12 18.69 -6.53 4.72
CA ALA A 12 19.13 -6.58 6.10
C ALA A 12 19.85 -5.28 6.46
N VAL A 13 19.47 -4.65 7.57
CA VAL A 13 20.25 -3.60 8.23
C VAL A 13 20.49 -4.05 9.67
N ALA A 14 21.76 -4.27 10.02
CA ALA A 14 22.19 -4.51 11.39
C ALA A 14 22.55 -3.18 12.06
N ALA A 15 22.11 -2.97 13.30
CA ALA A 15 22.57 -1.87 14.15
C ALA A 15 22.64 -2.34 15.62
N PRO A 16 23.59 -1.81 16.42
CA PRO A 16 23.84 -2.25 17.78
C PRO A 16 22.88 -1.59 18.79
N VAL A 17 22.70 -2.25 19.94
CA VAL A 17 21.79 -1.86 21.01
C VAL A 17 22.58 -1.16 22.13
N THR A 18 22.18 0.04 22.53
CA THR A 18 22.57 0.64 23.81
C THR A 18 21.33 1.00 24.63
N GLY A 19 21.43 0.74 25.93
CA GLY A 19 20.31 0.65 26.88
C GLY A 19 19.73 2.00 27.31
N GLY A 20 18.41 1.97 27.48
CA GLY A 20 17.59 2.98 28.13
C GLY A 20 16.34 2.32 28.69
N VAL A 21 15.74 2.96 29.70
CA VAL A 21 14.58 2.52 30.49
C VAL A 21 13.56 1.72 29.66
N ALA A 22 13.23 0.51 30.12
CA ALA A 22 12.48 -0.49 29.35
C ALA A 22 11.10 0.03 28.93
N ALA A 23 11.00 0.46 27.68
CA ALA A 23 9.74 0.50 26.96
C ALA A 23 9.08 -0.89 27.03
N PRO A 24 7.73 -0.99 27.04
CA PRO A 24 7.06 -2.28 26.88
C PRO A 24 7.69 -3.01 25.68
N ALA A 25 8.03 -4.29 25.87
CA ALA A 25 8.76 -5.06 24.87
C ALA A 25 8.07 -4.89 23.51
N PRO A 26 8.82 -4.53 22.44
CA PRO A 26 8.23 -4.31 21.13
C PRO A 26 7.43 -5.56 20.75
N ALA A 27 6.15 -5.39 20.43
CA ALA A 27 5.33 -6.51 20.00
C ALA A 27 5.96 -7.07 18.72
N ASP A 28 6.41 -8.31 18.77
CA ASP A 28 6.86 -9.02 17.58
C ASP A 28 5.61 -9.38 16.79
N LEU A 29 5.34 -8.72 15.66
CA LEU A 29 4.19 -8.99 14.77
C LEU A 29 4.37 -10.32 14.03
N LYS A 30 4.74 -11.40 14.71
CA LYS A 30 5.08 -12.71 14.13
C LYS A 30 3.87 -13.53 13.68
N ASN A 31 2.68 -13.27 14.24
CA ASN A 31 1.47 -14.03 13.95
C ASN A 31 0.18 -13.25 14.26
N VAL A 32 -0.97 -13.86 13.94
CA VAL A 32 -2.29 -13.23 14.11
C VAL A 32 -2.58 -12.79 15.55
N GLU A 33 -2.17 -13.58 16.55
CA GLU A 33 -2.38 -13.23 17.97
C GLU A 33 -1.51 -12.04 18.40
N SER A 34 -0.29 -11.92 17.87
CA SER A 34 0.57 -10.78 18.14
C SER A 34 0.05 -9.47 17.54
N VAL A 35 -0.60 -9.53 16.37
CA VAL A 35 -1.30 -8.38 15.79
C VAL A 35 -2.46 -7.96 16.68
N LEU A 36 -3.26 -8.90 17.18
CA LEU A 36 -4.34 -8.61 18.12
C LEU A 36 -3.83 -8.02 19.45
N ALA A 37 -2.73 -8.55 19.98
CA ALA A 37 -2.10 -8.01 21.18
C ALA A 37 -1.62 -6.57 20.97
N TYR A 38 -1.01 -6.28 19.83
CA TYR A 38 -0.61 -4.92 19.46
C TYR A 38 -1.82 -3.98 19.37
N ILE A 39 -2.92 -4.41 18.73
CA ILE A 39 -4.16 -3.62 18.64
C ILE A 39 -4.70 -3.23 20.02
N ARG A 40 -4.67 -4.16 20.99
CA ARG A 40 -5.11 -3.89 22.37
C ARG A 40 -4.20 -2.91 23.11
N ALA A 41 -2.88 -3.06 22.92
CA ALA A 41 -1.91 -2.25 23.62
C ALA A 41 -1.78 -0.83 23.03
N HIS A 42 -2.11 -0.66 21.74
CA HIS A 42 -1.88 0.58 21.00
C HIS A 42 -3.13 1.05 20.22
N PRO A 43 -4.32 1.19 20.86
CA PRO A 43 -5.55 1.53 20.15
C PRO A 43 -5.46 2.87 19.40
N ASN A 44 -4.67 3.83 19.89
CA ASN A 44 -4.48 5.12 19.22
C ASN A 44 -3.62 5.02 17.96
N ASP A 45 -2.79 3.98 17.82
CA ASP A 45 -1.87 3.78 16.70
C ASP A 45 -2.43 2.85 15.62
N VAL A 46 -3.69 2.43 15.79
CA VAL A 46 -4.37 1.51 14.89
C VAL A 46 -5.57 2.18 14.25
N ALA A 47 -5.75 2.01 12.94
CA ALA A 47 -7.06 2.14 12.31
C ALA A 47 -7.50 0.77 11.81
N LEU A 48 -8.72 0.37 12.16
CA LEU A 48 -9.35 -0.86 11.66
C LEU A 48 -10.76 -0.54 11.20
N VAL A 49 -10.98 -0.62 9.89
CA VAL A 49 -12.27 -0.31 9.27
C VAL A 49 -12.74 -1.51 8.48
N THR A 50 -13.82 -2.14 8.95
CA THR A 50 -14.51 -3.23 8.27
C THR A 50 -16.00 -3.21 8.64
N LYS A 51 -16.84 -3.99 7.98
CA LYS A 51 -18.26 -4.07 8.37
C LYS A 51 -18.37 -4.53 9.84
N GLY A 52 -18.90 -3.65 10.69
CA GLY A 52 -19.06 -3.87 12.14
C GLY A 52 -17.93 -3.32 13.03
N ILE A 53 -16.88 -2.72 12.45
CA ILE A 53 -15.77 -2.05 13.18
C ILE A 53 -15.40 -0.76 12.45
N ARG A 54 -15.43 0.39 13.15
CA ARG A 54 -15.03 1.71 12.61
C ARG A 54 -14.02 2.40 13.52
N HIS A 55 -12.92 1.73 13.83
CA HIS A 55 -11.90 2.25 14.73
C HIS A 55 -10.95 3.21 14.01
N ASN A 56 -10.85 4.45 14.51
CA ASN A 56 -10.09 5.56 13.89
C ASN A 56 -10.37 5.77 12.39
N ALA A 57 -11.59 5.49 11.95
CA ALA A 57 -11.98 5.51 10.53
C ALA A 57 -11.88 6.89 9.88
N ASP A 58 -12.09 7.95 10.66
CA ASP A 58 -12.21 9.33 10.17
C ASP A 58 -10.97 10.19 10.48
N GLN A 59 -9.96 9.59 11.10
CA GLN A 59 -8.66 10.24 11.35
C GLN A 59 -7.80 10.17 10.09
N LEU A 60 -7.27 11.31 9.66
CA LEU A 60 -6.28 11.34 8.57
C LEU A 60 -5.00 10.64 9.02
N THR A 61 -4.68 9.53 8.37
CA THR A 61 -3.48 8.72 8.68
C THR A 61 -2.78 8.33 7.39
N SER A 62 -1.46 8.18 7.46
CA SER A 62 -0.69 7.67 6.32
C SER A 62 -1.04 6.20 6.10
N VAL A 63 -1.42 5.87 4.86
CA VAL A 63 -1.71 4.50 4.42
C VAL A 63 -0.63 3.98 3.47
N ALA A 64 0.53 4.65 3.45
CA ALA A 64 1.65 4.30 2.57
C ALA A 64 1.18 3.97 1.13
N SER A 65 1.64 2.88 0.55
CA SER A 65 1.24 2.45 -0.79
C SER A 65 -0.18 1.89 -0.93
N ALA A 66 -0.94 1.68 0.16
CA ALA A 66 -2.36 1.38 0.05
C ALA A 66 -3.16 2.56 -0.53
N LEU A 67 -2.58 3.77 -0.53
CA LEU A 67 -3.15 4.94 -1.22
C LEU A 67 -3.34 4.69 -2.73
N LYS A 68 -2.60 3.77 -3.34
CA LYS A 68 -2.73 3.39 -4.77
C LYS A 68 -4.09 2.79 -5.12
N ILE A 69 -4.91 2.41 -4.12
CA ILE A 69 -6.34 2.12 -4.33
C ILE A 69 -7.08 3.32 -4.94
N THR A 70 -6.76 4.56 -4.57
CA THR A 70 -7.40 5.76 -5.15
C THR A 70 -6.93 6.02 -6.58
N HIS A 71 -5.68 5.65 -6.90
CA HIS A 71 -5.13 5.71 -8.25
C HIS A 71 -5.81 4.67 -9.15
N LEU A 72 -6.02 3.44 -8.65
CA LEU A 72 -6.77 2.42 -9.37
C LEU A 72 -8.22 2.82 -9.62
N ALA A 73 -8.86 3.50 -8.65
CA ALA A 73 -10.20 4.04 -8.84
C ALA A 73 -10.25 5.13 -9.91
N ALA A 74 -9.26 6.02 -9.94
CA ALA A 74 -9.12 7.02 -10.99
C ALA A 74 -8.94 6.38 -12.37
N TYR A 75 -8.12 5.32 -12.48
CA TYR A 75 -7.95 4.54 -13.71
C TYR A 75 -9.25 3.90 -14.17
N ALA A 76 -9.93 3.14 -13.31
CA ALA A 76 -11.18 2.46 -13.66
C ALA A 76 -12.28 3.46 -14.09
N ASP A 77 -12.42 4.59 -13.40
CA ASP A 77 -13.36 5.66 -13.78
C ASP A 77 -13.00 6.28 -15.14
N ALA A 78 -11.71 6.49 -15.43
CA ALA A 78 -11.26 7.07 -16.68
C ALA A 78 -11.44 6.10 -17.87
N VAL A 79 -11.18 4.80 -17.68
CA VAL A 79 -11.44 3.76 -18.68
C VAL A 79 -12.94 3.66 -18.97
N ARG A 80 -13.79 3.56 -17.95
CA ARG A 80 -15.25 3.46 -18.11
C ARG A 80 -15.84 4.67 -18.84
N LYS A 81 -15.25 5.86 -18.65
CA LYS A 81 -15.65 7.10 -19.33
C LYS A 81 -15.05 7.25 -20.73
N GLY A 82 -14.26 6.28 -21.20
CA GLY A 82 -13.58 6.34 -22.50
C GLY A 82 -12.50 7.43 -22.60
N LYS A 83 -12.05 8.00 -21.47
CA LYS A 83 -11.01 9.05 -21.44
C LYS A 83 -9.61 8.49 -21.69
N ILE A 84 -9.42 7.23 -21.36
CA ILE A 84 -8.21 6.47 -21.60
C ILE A 84 -8.58 5.05 -22.07
N LYS A 85 -7.66 4.38 -22.76
CA LYS A 85 -7.79 2.96 -23.14
C LYS A 85 -6.74 2.12 -22.39
N PRO A 86 -7.09 0.95 -21.84
CA PRO A 86 -6.13 0.04 -21.21
C PRO A 86 -4.94 -0.32 -22.11
N GLY A 87 -5.19 -0.46 -23.41
CA GLY A 87 -4.17 -0.79 -24.41
C GLY A 87 -3.30 0.38 -24.89
N GLU A 88 -3.45 1.61 -24.34
CA GLU A 88 -2.57 2.73 -24.67
C GLU A 88 -1.11 2.33 -24.49
N ARG A 89 -0.29 2.55 -25.53
CA ARG A 89 1.14 2.21 -25.50
C ARG A 89 1.90 3.32 -24.76
N VAL A 90 2.62 2.95 -23.72
CA VAL A 90 3.48 3.81 -22.92
C VAL A 90 4.93 3.38 -23.19
N PRO A 91 5.78 4.27 -23.73
CA PRO A 91 7.20 3.98 -23.88
C PRO A 91 7.82 3.64 -22.53
N VAL A 92 8.58 2.54 -22.45
CA VAL A 92 9.24 2.12 -21.19
C VAL A 92 10.21 3.20 -20.71
N VAL A 93 10.89 3.90 -21.63
CA VAL A 93 11.72 5.06 -21.29
C VAL A 93 10.94 6.16 -20.56
N ARG A 94 9.66 6.37 -20.90
CA ARG A 94 8.81 7.33 -20.20
C ARG A 94 8.47 6.82 -18.80
N TRP A 95 8.15 5.55 -18.64
CA TRP A 95 7.90 4.95 -17.31
C TRP A 95 9.13 5.06 -16.41
N ASN A 96 10.30 4.68 -16.92
CA ASN A 96 11.58 4.75 -16.20
C ASN A 96 11.96 6.18 -15.78
N ALA A 97 11.50 7.20 -16.51
CA ALA A 97 11.74 8.60 -16.15
C ALA A 97 11.05 9.03 -14.85
N TYR A 98 9.98 8.34 -14.42
CA TYR A 98 9.32 8.59 -13.13
C TYR A 98 9.95 7.79 -11.99
N HIS A 99 10.79 6.79 -12.29
CA HIS A 99 11.41 5.94 -11.28
C HIS A 99 12.51 6.69 -10.55
N LEU A 100 12.44 6.67 -9.22
CA LEU A 100 13.44 7.23 -8.31
C LEU A 100 14.17 6.07 -7.60
N PRO A 101 15.36 5.67 -8.08
CA PRO A 101 16.05 4.47 -7.62
C PRO A 101 16.25 4.39 -6.10
N GLY A 102 16.03 3.19 -5.56
CA GLY A 102 16.23 2.86 -4.15
C GLY A 102 15.21 3.45 -3.17
N THR A 103 14.06 3.93 -3.66
CA THR A 103 13.00 4.52 -2.80
C THR A 103 11.70 3.70 -2.74
N ASP A 104 11.56 2.67 -3.56
CA ASP A 104 10.35 1.82 -3.64
C ASP A 104 10.61 0.35 -3.29
N GLY A 105 11.82 0.04 -2.80
CA GLY A 105 12.20 -1.33 -2.44
C GLY A 105 12.55 -2.23 -3.63
N GLY A 106 12.72 -1.70 -4.84
CA GLY A 106 12.96 -2.50 -6.06
C GLY A 106 11.67 -2.89 -6.79
N ALA A 107 10.55 -2.26 -6.44
CA ALA A 107 9.25 -2.55 -7.02
C ALA A 107 9.22 -2.29 -8.54
N HIS A 108 9.84 -1.20 -8.99
CA HIS A 108 9.95 -0.88 -10.40
C HIS A 108 10.74 -1.95 -11.18
N GLU A 109 11.89 -2.37 -10.67
CA GLU A 109 12.72 -3.41 -11.30
C GLU A 109 12.01 -4.77 -11.35
N GLU A 110 11.36 -5.20 -10.26
CA GLU A 110 10.60 -6.44 -10.26
C GLU A 110 9.40 -6.39 -11.22
N ALA A 111 8.75 -5.23 -11.37
CA ALA A 111 7.70 -5.05 -12.36
C ALA A 111 8.21 -5.18 -13.79
N LEU A 112 9.35 -4.55 -14.11
CA LEU A 112 10.00 -4.70 -15.43
C LEU A 112 10.38 -6.15 -15.71
N LYS A 113 10.88 -6.87 -14.70
CA LYS A 113 11.27 -8.28 -14.78
C LYS A 113 10.06 -9.21 -14.98
N ARG A 114 8.93 -8.97 -14.30
CA ARG A 114 7.69 -9.73 -14.51
C ARG A 114 7.10 -9.47 -15.89
N LEU A 115 7.02 -8.20 -16.29
CA LEU A 115 6.29 -7.79 -17.50
C LEU A 115 7.09 -7.93 -18.79
N LYS A 116 8.42 -7.82 -18.73
CA LYS A 116 9.34 -7.82 -19.89
C LYS A 116 8.82 -6.97 -21.07
N PRO A 117 8.48 -5.68 -20.87
CA PRO A 117 7.66 -4.88 -21.80
C PRO A 117 8.32 -4.49 -23.14
N GLY A 118 9.53 -4.96 -23.46
CA GLY A 118 10.28 -4.48 -24.63
C GLY A 118 10.41 -2.96 -24.63
N ALA A 119 10.10 -2.31 -25.76
CA ALA A 119 10.14 -0.84 -25.86
C ALA A 119 8.88 -0.14 -25.28
N ASN A 120 7.76 -0.85 -25.13
CA ASN A 120 6.48 -0.25 -24.76
C ASN A 120 5.63 -1.21 -23.90
N ALA A 121 5.18 -0.72 -22.76
CA ALA A 121 4.13 -1.34 -21.97
C ALA A 121 2.75 -0.81 -22.38
N THR A 122 1.69 -1.54 -22.10
CA THR A 122 0.32 -1.00 -22.12
C THR A 122 0.05 -0.24 -20.82
N LEU A 123 -0.86 0.74 -20.84
CA LEU A 123 -1.28 1.44 -19.62
C LEU A 123 -1.82 0.45 -18.57
N ASP A 124 -2.51 -0.60 -18.99
CA ASP A 124 -2.98 -1.68 -18.11
C ASP A 124 -1.84 -2.45 -17.43
N GLN A 125 -0.72 -2.67 -18.14
CA GLN A 125 0.49 -3.25 -17.56
C GLN A 125 1.14 -2.32 -16.53
N ILE A 126 1.20 -1.01 -16.82
CA ILE A 126 1.67 0.00 -15.85
C ILE A 126 0.80 -0.03 -14.59
N VAL A 127 -0.53 -0.07 -14.74
CA VAL A 127 -1.46 -0.18 -13.60
C VAL A 127 -1.28 -1.50 -12.84
N SER A 128 -0.96 -2.60 -13.53
CA SER A 128 -0.60 -3.86 -12.86
C SER A 128 0.65 -3.71 -12.01
N ALA A 129 1.70 -3.04 -12.49
CA ALA A 129 2.92 -2.79 -11.75
C ALA A 129 2.68 -1.94 -10.49
N MET A 130 1.80 -0.95 -10.60
CA MET A 130 1.38 -0.11 -9.48
C MET A 130 0.71 -0.93 -8.36
N ILE A 131 -0.06 -1.97 -8.70
CA ILE A 131 -0.84 -2.73 -7.73
C ILE A 131 -0.10 -3.95 -7.19
N GLU A 132 0.54 -4.72 -8.05
CA GLU A 132 1.20 -5.99 -7.71
C GLU A 132 2.54 -5.75 -7.01
N GLU A 133 3.49 -5.09 -7.65
CA GLU A 133 4.81 -4.78 -7.08
C GLU A 133 4.80 -3.51 -6.23
N SER A 134 3.74 -2.70 -6.33
CA SER A 134 3.68 -1.41 -5.65
C SER A 134 4.60 -0.33 -6.24
N ASP A 135 4.90 -0.40 -7.54
CA ASP A 135 5.77 0.55 -8.24
C ASP A 135 5.27 2.02 -8.07
N ASN A 136 6.16 2.88 -7.54
CA ASN A 136 5.91 4.30 -7.36
C ASN A 136 5.90 5.09 -8.68
N ALA A 137 6.80 4.77 -9.61
CA ALA A 137 6.89 5.36 -10.93
C ALA A 137 5.59 5.13 -11.73
N ALA A 138 5.03 3.93 -11.63
CA ALA A 138 3.77 3.59 -12.28
C ALA A 138 2.60 4.42 -11.74
N ALA A 139 2.52 4.61 -10.41
CA ALA A 139 1.50 5.44 -9.78
C ALA A 139 1.61 6.90 -10.20
N ASP A 140 2.82 7.44 -10.20
CA ASP A 140 3.07 8.84 -10.54
C ASP A 140 2.86 9.13 -12.03
N LEU A 141 3.26 8.21 -12.93
CA LEU A 141 2.96 8.31 -14.36
C LEU A 141 1.46 8.30 -14.61
N LEU A 142 0.72 7.39 -13.97
CA LEU A 142 -0.73 7.32 -14.09
C LEU A 142 -1.40 8.59 -13.59
N ARG A 143 -0.94 9.12 -12.45
CA ARG A 143 -1.44 10.39 -11.89
C ARG A 143 -1.15 11.57 -12.81
N ASP A 144 0.04 11.65 -13.40
CA ASP A 144 0.38 12.68 -14.40
C ASP A 144 -0.54 12.60 -15.62
N ARG A 145 -0.81 11.38 -16.11
CA ARG A 145 -1.70 11.14 -17.25
C ARG A 145 -3.17 11.51 -16.99
N LEU A 146 -3.66 11.29 -15.78
CA LEU A 146 -5.06 11.51 -15.39
C LEU A 146 -5.31 12.89 -14.77
N GLY A 147 -4.26 13.53 -14.27
CA GLY A 147 -4.31 14.76 -13.49
C GLY A 147 -4.58 14.53 -11.99
N PRO A 148 -4.08 15.43 -11.12
CA PRO A 148 -4.17 15.31 -9.66
C PRO A 148 -5.61 15.26 -9.11
N ALA A 149 -6.53 15.95 -9.78
CA ALA A 149 -7.94 16.00 -9.39
C ALA A 149 -8.64 14.64 -9.54
N ALA A 150 -8.23 13.81 -10.52
CA ALA A 150 -8.82 12.49 -10.74
C ALA A 150 -8.59 11.56 -9.54
N VAL A 151 -7.38 11.59 -8.96
CA VAL A 151 -7.01 10.81 -7.77
C VAL A 151 -7.64 11.43 -6.52
N SER A 152 -7.53 12.75 -6.37
CA SER A 152 -8.02 13.48 -5.18
C SER A 152 -9.54 13.36 -5.01
N LYS A 153 -10.29 13.22 -6.12
CA LYS A 153 -11.73 12.92 -6.10
C LYS A 153 -12.05 11.66 -5.29
N PHE A 154 -11.31 10.57 -5.49
CA PHE A 154 -11.53 9.32 -4.77
C PHE A 154 -10.93 9.35 -3.37
N ALA A 155 -9.81 10.04 -3.19
CA ALA A 155 -9.19 10.19 -1.88
C ALA A 155 -9.98 11.11 -0.93
N ARG A 156 -10.81 12.01 -1.46
CA ARG A 156 -11.49 13.10 -0.73
C ARG A 156 -10.52 13.99 0.04
N THR A 157 -9.30 14.10 -0.47
CA THR A 157 -8.19 14.91 0.05
C THR A 157 -7.16 15.07 -1.07
N PRO A 158 -6.35 16.14 -1.09
CA PRO A 158 -5.21 16.22 -2.01
C PRO A 158 -4.27 15.03 -1.84
N VAL A 159 -3.86 14.44 -2.96
CA VAL A 159 -2.86 13.36 -3.01
C VAL A 159 -1.67 13.83 -3.84
N GLY A 160 -0.52 14.01 -3.20
CA GLY A 160 0.75 14.32 -3.88
C GLY A 160 1.31 13.13 -4.64
N THR A 161 2.26 13.39 -5.54
CA THR A 161 3.07 12.35 -6.20
C THR A 161 4.00 11.66 -5.21
N ILE A 162 4.15 10.34 -5.30
CA ILE A 162 4.91 9.53 -4.34
C ILE A 162 6.40 9.87 -4.39
N ASN A 163 7.01 9.84 -5.57
CA ASN A 163 8.43 10.17 -5.72
C ASN A 163 8.69 11.67 -5.55
N GLY A 164 7.69 12.52 -5.82
CA GLY A 164 7.77 13.94 -5.46
C GLY A 164 7.85 14.17 -3.95
N GLU A 165 7.10 13.41 -3.14
CA GLU A 165 7.22 13.47 -1.67
C GLU A 165 8.58 12.95 -1.18
N MET A 166 9.16 11.94 -1.84
CA MET A 166 10.53 11.48 -1.55
C MET A 166 11.57 12.56 -1.88
N LEU A 167 11.45 13.22 -3.02
CA LEU A 167 12.33 14.33 -3.41
C LEU A 167 12.24 15.50 -2.42
N ARG A 168 11.06 15.75 -1.85
CA ARG A 168 10.87 16.75 -0.79
C ARG A 168 11.47 16.33 0.54
N GLY A 169 11.20 15.09 0.94
CA GLY A 169 11.65 14.54 2.21
C GLY A 169 13.17 14.39 2.27
N PHE A 170 13.77 13.89 1.20
CA PHE A 170 15.15 13.39 1.21
C PHE A 170 16.01 13.86 0.03
N GLY A 171 15.41 14.49 -0.99
CA GLY A 171 16.12 15.00 -2.17
C GLY A 171 16.42 16.51 -2.13
N GLY A 172 16.11 17.19 -1.02
CA GLY A 172 16.35 18.62 -0.84
C GLY A 172 15.38 19.54 -1.59
N CYS A 173 14.42 19.01 -2.36
CA CYS A 173 13.46 19.84 -3.09
C CYS A 173 12.49 20.54 -2.12
N LYS A 174 12.36 21.86 -2.22
CA LYS A 174 11.46 22.66 -1.36
C LYS A 174 10.13 23.05 -2.02
N LEU A 175 9.92 22.62 -3.26
CA LEU A 175 8.71 22.89 -4.04
C LEU A 175 7.58 21.90 -3.68
N PRO A 176 6.34 22.14 -4.12
CA PRO A 176 5.28 21.13 -4.03
C PRO A 176 5.68 19.82 -4.72
N ALA A 177 5.18 18.68 -4.23
CA ALA A 177 5.61 17.34 -4.66
C ALA A 177 5.51 17.17 -6.18
N ASP A 178 4.40 17.60 -6.76
CA ASP A 178 4.15 17.57 -8.21
C ASP A 178 5.20 18.35 -9.00
N VAL A 179 5.66 19.49 -8.48
CA VAL A 179 6.68 20.32 -9.12
C VAL A 179 8.05 19.67 -8.99
N CYS A 180 8.37 19.11 -7.82
CA CYS A 180 9.61 18.35 -7.61
C CYS A 180 9.72 17.18 -8.59
N LEU A 181 8.66 16.38 -8.71
CA LEU A 181 8.64 15.26 -9.63
C LEU A 181 8.70 15.72 -11.10
N LYS A 182 7.94 16.74 -11.48
CA LYS A 182 7.97 17.25 -12.86
C LYS A 182 9.36 17.73 -13.26
N ASN A 183 10.07 18.43 -12.36
CA ASN A 183 11.44 18.87 -12.60
C ASN A 183 12.40 17.67 -12.71
N TYR A 184 12.23 16.66 -11.85
CA TYR A 184 13.00 15.42 -11.90
C TYR A 184 12.84 14.70 -13.24
N VAL A 185 11.60 14.46 -13.67
CA VAL A 185 11.29 13.80 -14.95
C VAL A 185 11.84 14.62 -16.13
N LYS A 186 11.69 15.94 -16.11
CA LYS A 186 12.20 16.85 -17.16
C LYS A 186 13.72 16.83 -17.25
N ALA A 187 14.42 16.73 -16.12
CA ALA A 187 15.88 16.66 -16.11
C ALA A 187 16.42 15.40 -16.79
N GLY A 188 15.62 14.32 -16.87
CA GLY A 188 15.97 13.09 -17.57
C GLY A 188 17.17 12.34 -16.97
N LYS A 189 17.62 12.73 -15.77
CA LYS A 189 18.77 12.15 -15.07
C LYS A 189 18.30 11.54 -13.75
N GLN A 190 18.35 10.22 -13.68
CA GLN A 190 18.08 9.52 -12.42
C GLN A 190 19.13 9.87 -11.38
N ILE A 191 18.69 10.04 -10.14
CA ILE A 191 19.52 10.29 -8.97
C ILE A 191 19.25 9.22 -7.93
N GLN A 192 20.27 8.86 -7.16
CA GLN A 192 20.14 8.01 -5.99
C GLN A 192 20.07 8.90 -4.75
N LEU A 193 18.97 8.82 -4.00
CA LEU A 193 18.85 9.56 -2.74
C LEU A 193 19.66 8.88 -1.64
N LYS A 194 20.33 9.69 -0.81
CA LYS A 194 20.86 9.23 0.48
C LYS A 194 19.75 9.35 1.53
N LEU A 195 19.07 8.23 1.81
CA LEU A 195 18.01 8.21 2.80
C LEU A 195 18.59 8.35 4.22
N PRO A 196 17.90 9.08 5.13
CA PRO A 196 18.33 9.20 6.51
C PRO A 196 18.03 7.91 7.30
N GLY A 197 18.36 7.90 8.59
CA GLY A 197 18.04 6.76 9.47
C GLY A 197 16.54 6.46 9.56
N ILE A 198 16.19 5.23 9.90
CA ILE A 198 14.80 4.73 9.95
C ILE A 198 13.87 5.60 10.81
N ALA A 199 14.37 6.14 11.94
CA ALA A 199 13.58 7.01 12.80
C ALA A 199 13.14 8.32 12.11
N GLU A 200 14.04 8.94 11.34
CA GLU A 200 13.73 10.15 10.59
C GLU A 200 12.75 9.85 9.44
N GLN A 201 12.97 8.73 8.75
CA GLN A 201 12.02 8.27 7.72
C GLN A 201 10.63 7.97 8.32
N ALA A 202 10.55 7.39 9.52
CA ALA A 202 9.29 7.11 10.19
C ALA A 202 8.55 8.40 10.60
N ALA A 203 9.27 9.41 11.09
CA ALA A 203 8.70 10.72 11.40
C ALA A 203 8.16 11.44 10.13
N TRP A 204 8.80 11.24 8.98
CA TRP A 204 8.30 11.70 7.68
C TRP A 204 7.08 10.89 7.23
N ALA A 205 7.10 9.57 7.39
CA ALA A 205 6.04 8.66 6.95
C ALA A 205 4.66 9.00 7.55
N GLU A 206 4.60 9.51 8.78
CA GLU A 206 3.36 9.95 9.43
C GLU A 206 2.69 11.15 8.73
N LYS A 207 3.44 11.91 7.92
CA LYS A 207 2.98 13.19 7.34
C LYS A 207 2.52 13.06 5.89
N VAL A 208 2.94 12.02 5.19
CA VAL A 208 2.69 11.78 3.76
C VAL A 208 1.57 10.78 3.52
N ALA A 209 1.05 10.71 2.29
CA ALA A 209 0.07 9.70 1.86
C ALA A 209 -1.17 9.58 2.79
N ARG A 210 -1.61 10.71 3.37
CA ARG A 210 -2.67 10.70 4.38
C ARG A 210 -4.06 10.68 3.75
N ILE A 211 -4.88 9.73 4.19
CA ILE A 211 -6.30 9.60 3.83
C ILE A 211 -7.06 9.09 5.06
N LYS A 212 -8.38 9.33 5.12
CA LYS A 212 -9.25 8.68 6.10
C LYS A 212 -9.41 7.20 5.75
N PRO A 213 -9.07 6.24 6.63
CA PRO A 213 -9.25 4.81 6.38
C PRO A 213 -10.68 4.41 6.00
N GLY A 214 -11.69 5.12 6.51
CA GLY A 214 -13.09 4.97 6.12
C GLY A 214 -13.32 5.23 4.63
N VAL A 215 -12.74 6.30 4.09
CA VAL A 215 -12.82 6.63 2.65
C VAL A 215 -12.13 5.56 1.82
N LEU A 216 -10.95 5.10 2.25
CA LEU A 216 -10.21 4.04 1.55
C LEU A 216 -11.03 2.74 1.46
N ARG A 217 -11.73 2.36 2.55
CA ARG A 217 -12.60 1.18 2.58
C ARG A 217 -13.83 1.35 1.67
N GLU A 218 -14.40 2.54 1.59
CA GLU A 218 -15.50 2.83 0.65
C GLU A 218 -15.06 2.67 -0.80
N VAL A 219 -13.92 3.28 -1.17
CA VAL A 219 -13.35 3.13 -2.52
C VAL A 219 -13.07 1.67 -2.83
N LEU A 220 -12.49 0.91 -1.89
CA LEU A 220 -12.24 -0.52 -2.06
C LEU A 220 -13.53 -1.32 -2.29
N SER A 221 -14.62 -0.98 -1.60
CA SER A 221 -15.92 -1.65 -1.77
C SER A 221 -16.53 -1.41 -3.15
N ASP A 222 -16.30 -0.23 -3.74
CA ASP A 222 -16.72 0.05 -5.12
C ASP A 222 -15.83 -0.67 -6.14
N LEU A 223 -14.51 -0.64 -5.96
CA LEU A 223 -13.58 -1.33 -6.86
C LEU A 223 -13.77 -2.84 -6.87
N ARG A 224 -14.17 -3.44 -5.75
CA ARG A 224 -14.51 -4.86 -5.69
C ARG A 224 -15.65 -5.24 -6.65
N LYS A 225 -16.52 -4.30 -7.05
CA LYS A 225 -17.61 -4.55 -8.00
C LYS A 225 -17.20 -4.28 -9.45
N ASP A 226 -16.09 -3.57 -9.65
CA ASP A 226 -15.61 -3.13 -10.96
C ASP A 226 -14.67 -4.18 -11.58
N LYS A 227 -15.03 -4.72 -12.74
CA LYS A 227 -14.23 -5.76 -13.43
C LYS A 227 -12.82 -5.27 -13.82
N ILE A 228 -12.67 -3.99 -14.18
CA ILE A 228 -11.38 -3.39 -14.54
C ILE A 228 -10.49 -3.37 -13.30
N ALA A 229 -11.01 -2.88 -12.17
CA ALA A 229 -10.24 -2.79 -10.94
C ALA A 229 -9.91 -4.17 -10.34
N ARG A 230 -10.89 -5.10 -10.33
CA ARG A 230 -10.70 -6.46 -9.79
C ARG A 230 -9.57 -7.22 -10.46
N LYS A 231 -9.40 -7.07 -11.77
CA LYS A 231 -8.29 -7.70 -12.52
C LYS A 231 -6.93 -7.45 -11.85
N HIS A 232 -6.72 -6.22 -11.38
CA HIS A 232 -5.50 -5.81 -10.69
C HIS A 232 -5.52 -6.19 -9.21
N LEU A 233 -6.64 -5.95 -8.50
CA LEU A 233 -6.73 -6.22 -7.06
C LEU A 233 -6.61 -7.71 -6.71
N GLU A 234 -7.16 -8.60 -7.54
CA GLU A 234 -7.15 -10.06 -7.32
C GLU A 234 -5.81 -10.71 -7.69
N TRP A 235 -4.72 -9.94 -7.71
CA TRP A 235 -3.37 -10.49 -7.88
C TRP A 235 -2.95 -11.56 -6.87
N PRO A 236 -3.42 -11.57 -5.60
CA PRO A 236 -3.12 -12.68 -4.70
C PRO A 236 -3.66 -14.00 -5.22
N MET A 237 -4.72 -13.97 -6.03
CA MET A 237 -5.31 -15.16 -6.65
C MET A 237 -4.46 -15.75 -7.78
N ARG A 238 -3.35 -15.08 -8.14
CA ARG A 238 -2.35 -15.60 -9.09
C ARG A 238 -1.17 -16.28 -8.39
N GLN A 239 -1.13 -16.27 -7.06
CA GLN A 239 -0.06 -16.88 -6.28
C GLN A 239 -0.31 -18.38 -6.03
N PRO A 240 0.75 -19.20 -5.92
CA PRO A 240 0.61 -20.61 -5.58
C PRO A 240 -0.21 -20.82 -4.29
N GLY A 241 -1.16 -21.75 -4.34
CA GLY A 241 -2.02 -22.10 -3.20
C GLY A 241 -3.25 -21.23 -3.01
N ALA A 242 -3.47 -20.22 -3.86
CA ALA A 242 -4.73 -19.48 -3.87
C ALA A 242 -5.85 -20.31 -4.53
N ASP A 243 -7.01 -20.36 -3.89
CA ASP A 243 -8.19 -21.06 -4.38
C ASP A 243 -9.42 -20.14 -4.32
N PRO A 244 -9.91 -19.62 -5.47
CA PRO A 244 -11.07 -18.73 -5.52
C PRO A 244 -12.38 -19.41 -5.08
N ASP A 245 -12.45 -20.75 -5.13
CA ASP A 245 -13.61 -21.52 -4.70
C ASP A 245 -13.63 -21.73 -3.18
N THR A 246 -12.51 -21.45 -2.49
CA THR A 246 -12.43 -21.43 -1.03
C THR A 246 -12.46 -20.00 -0.49
N LEU A 247 -11.65 -19.10 -1.03
CA LEU A 247 -11.54 -17.72 -0.58
C LEU A 247 -10.97 -16.83 -1.68
N ARG A 248 -11.81 -15.94 -2.22
CA ARG A 248 -11.34 -14.92 -3.16
C ARG A 248 -10.88 -13.67 -2.42
N LEU A 249 -9.69 -13.21 -2.78
CA LEU A 249 -9.03 -12.06 -2.18
C LEU A 249 -8.68 -11.02 -3.24
N GLY A 250 -8.89 -9.75 -2.91
CA GLY A 250 -8.25 -8.65 -3.62
C GLY A 250 -7.62 -7.67 -2.65
N ALA A 251 -6.40 -7.23 -2.92
CA ALA A 251 -5.58 -6.56 -1.92
C ALA A 251 -4.66 -5.49 -2.49
N LYS A 252 -4.36 -4.49 -1.65
CA LYS A 252 -3.21 -3.59 -1.81
C LYS A 252 -2.65 -3.25 -0.43
N GLY A 253 -1.46 -3.78 -0.16
CA GLY A 253 -0.66 -3.42 1.00
C GLY A 253 0.08 -2.10 0.82
N GLY A 254 0.56 -1.54 1.94
CA GLY A 254 1.43 -0.39 1.97
C GLY A 254 2.38 -0.43 3.16
N ALA A 255 3.64 -0.11 2.91
CA ALA A 255 4.66 0.01 3.93
C ALA A 255 5.47 1.30 3.74
N LEU A 256 5.74 1.96 4.86
CA LEU A 256 6.78 2.96 5.04
C LEU A 256 7.42 2.70 6.41
N PRO A 257 8.63 3.18 6.71
CA PRO A 257 9.20 3.08 8.05
C PRO A 257 8.20 3.43 9.16
N GLY A 258 7.98 2.50 10.09
CA GLY A 258 7.02 2.66 11.19
C GLY A 258 5.54 2.50 10.82
N ILE A 259 5.20 2.20 9.57
CA ILE A 259 3.82 2.06 9.08
C ILE A 259 3.65 0.78 8.27
N ILE A 260 2.63 -0.01 8.62
CA ILE A 260 2.12 -1.12 7.81
C ILE A 260 0.62 -0.89 7.61
N SER A 261 0.15 -1.02 6.38
CA SER A 261 -1.25 -0.86 6.03
C SER A 261 -1.68 -1.90 5.01
N GLU A 262 -2.96 -2.27 5.05
CA GLU A 262 -3.55 -3.23 4.13
C GLU A 262 -4.98 -2.82 3.81
N ALA A 263 -5.31 -2.79 2.52
CA ALA A 263 -6.66 -2.61 2.02
C ALA A 263 -7.05 -3.88 1.26
N MET A 264 -7.87 -4.72 1.88
CA MET A 264 -8.20 -6.05 1.37
C MET A 264 -9.71 -6.28 1.38
N TYR A 265 -10.24 -6.88 0.32
CA TYR A 265 -11.54 -7.52 0.39
C TYR A 265 -11.42 -9.03 0.32
N THR A 266 -12.34 -9.70 1.00
CA THR A 266 -12.46 -11.15 1.01
C THR A 266 -13.86 -11.56 0.61
N VAL A 267 -13.98 -12.68 -0.09
CA VAL A 267 -15.26 -13.29 -0.47
C VAL A 267 -15.15 -14.78 -0.25
N GLN A 268 -15.88 -15.29 0.75
CA GLN A 268 -16.10 -16.72 0.93
C GLN A 268 -17.31 -17.16 0.09
N PRO A 269 -17.34 -18.41 -0.41
CA PRO A 269 -18.51 -18.97 -1.08
C PRO A 269 -19.77 -18.82 -0.24
N GLY A 270 -20.87 -18.38 -0.86
CA GLY A 270 -22.16 -18.17 -0.17
C GLY A 270 -22.23 -16.97 0.78
N GLU A 271 -21.10 -16.31 1.07
CA GLU A 271 -21.02 -15.23 2.06
C GLU A 271 -20.99 -13.84 1.44
N LYS A 272 -21.43 -12.85 2.22
CA LYS A 272 -21.29 -11.44 1.82
C LYS A 272 -19.81 -11.03 1.84
N PRO A 273 -19.32 -10.32 0.82
CA PRO A 273 -17.97 -9.78 0.82
C PRO A 273 -17.66 -8.91 2.04
N ARG A 274 -16.41 -8.95 2.49
CA ARG A 274 -15.90 -8.11 3.57
C ARG A 274 -14.72 -7.30 3.09
N GLU A 275 -14.86 -5.98 3.06
CA GLU A 275 -13.75 -5.06 2.84
C GLU A 275 -13.18 -4.58 4.17
N THR A 276 -11.87 -4.65 4.31
CA THR A 276 -11.11 -4.32 5.51
C THR A 276 -9.96 -3.40 5.15
N VAL A 277 -9.83 -2.30 5.89
CA VAL A 277 -8.63 -1.47 5.93
C VAL A 277 -8.03 -1.58 7.32
N LEU A 278 -6.78 -2.03 7.40
CA LEU A 278 -5.97 -2.03 8.62
C LEU A 278 -4.79 -1.08 8.42
N VAL A 279 -4.52 -0.23 9.40
CA VAL A 279 -3.33 0.62 9.46
C VAL A 279 -2.72 0.47 10.85
N LEU A 280 -1.46 0.04 10.90
CA LEU A 280 -0.60 0.02 12.08
C LEU A 280 0.45 1.11 11.87
N ARG A 281 0.50 2.12 12.73
CA ARG A 281 1.45 3.25 12.61
C ARG A 281 2.31 3.40 13.85
N ARG A 282 3.39 4.18 13.75
CA ARG A 282 4.37 4.38 14.84
C ARG A 282 4.91 3.07 15.42
N LEU A 283 5.06 2.08 14.55
CA LEU A 283 5.66 0.80 14.92
C LEU A 283 7.13 1.03 15.28
N PRO A 284 7.61 0.55 16.44
CA PRO A 284 9.04 0.46 16.72
C PRO A 284 9.76 -0.28 15.58
N THR A 285 11.01 0.08 15.29
CA THR A 285 11.76 -0.49 14.15
C THR A 285 11.76 -2.01 14.12
N SER A 286 11.96 -2.68 15.27
CA SER A 286 11.93 -4.14 15.36
C SER A 286 10.55 -4.74 15.06
N THR A 287 9.49 -4.15 15.63
CA THR A 287 8.08 -4.50 15.37
C THR A 287 7.72 -4.33 13.89
N TRP A 288 8.15 -3.22 13.29
CA TRP A 288 7.95 -2.92 11.87
C TRP A 288 8.63 -3.97 10.98
N LEU A 289 9.92 -4.25 11.22
CA LEU A 289 10.67 -5.28 10.49
C LEU A 289 10.06 -6.68 10.65
N SER A 290 9.56 -7.01 11.86
CA SER A 290 8.83 -8.25 12.10
C SER A 290 7.58 -8.35 11.22
N GLY A 291 6.75 -7.30 11.19
CA GLY A 291 5.53 -7.27 10.40
C GLY A 291 5.77 -7.37 8.89
N LEU A 292 6.89 -6.81 8.39
CA LEU A 292 7.31 -6.91 6.99
C LEU A 292 7.76 -8.34 6.62
N ARG A 293 8.31 -9.10 7.56
CA ARG A 293 8.79 -10.47 7.31
C ARG A 293 7.68 -11.50 7.45
N SER A 294 6.80 -11.31 8.43
CA SER A 294 5.78 -12.31 8.79
C SER A 294 4.50 -12.22 7.96
N TYR A 295 4.19 -11.03 7.45
CA TYR A 295 2.89 -10.68 6.87
C TYR A 295 1.69 -11.03 7.78
N ALA A 296 1.90 -11.05 9.10
CA ALA A 296 0.88 -11.44 10.07
C ALA A 296 -0.37 -10.56 10.01
N HIS A 297 -0.22 -9.30 9.61
CA HIS A 297 -1.31 -8.34 9.44
C HIS A 297 -2.30 -8.77 8.33
N GLN A 298 -1.83 -9.43 7.26
CA GLN A 298 -2.71 -9.96 6.22
C GLN A 298 -3.45 -11.22 6.69
N GLN A 299 -2.72 -12.12 7.37
CA GLN A 299 -3.32 -13.32 7.98
C GLN A 299 -4.37 -12.94 9.04
N PHE A 300 -4.14 -11.84 9.77
CA PHE A 300 -5.10 -11.29 10.72
C PHE A 300 -6.39 -10.86 10.02
N ILE A 301 -6.31 -10.19 8.86
CA ILE A 301 -7.50 -9.79 8.10
C ILE A 301 -8.23 -11.01 7.55
N VAL A 302 -7.51 -12.00 7.02
CA VAL A 302 -8.10 -13.25 6.53
C VAL A 302 -8.85 -13.96 7.66
N ARG A 303 -8.21 -14.20 8.80
CA ARG A 303 -8.86 -14.84 9.95
C ARG A 303 -10.05 -14.03 10.46
N MET A 304 -9.95 -12.71 10.53
CA MET A 304 -11.08 -11.85 10.89
C MET A 304 -12.25 -11.97 9.91
N ALA A 305 -12.00 -12.31 8.64
CA ALA A 305 -13.05 -12.52 7.66
C ALA A 305 -13.68 -13.92 7.71
N THR A 306 -12.93 -14.94 8.11
CA THR A 306 -13.33 -16.36 8.04
C THR A 306 -13.72 -16.97 9.40
N ASP A 307 -13.41 -16.32 10.51
CA ASP A 307 -13.66 -16.80 11.87
C ASP A 307 -14.47 -15.76 12.66
N SER A 308 -15.77 -16.05 12.87
CA SER A 308 -16.69 -15.13 13.55
C SER A 308 -16.37 -14.95 15.04
N ALA A 309 -15.82 -15.97 15.70
CA ALA A 309 -15.38 -15.89 17.09
C ALA A 309 -14.15 -14.99 17.21
N PHE A 310 -13.19 -15.14 16.29
CA PHE A 310 -12.04 -14.25 16.21
C PHE A 310 -12.47 -12.81 15.87
N PHE A 311 -13.41 -12.61 14.94
CA PHE A 311 -13.98 -11.29 14.67
C PHE A 311 -14.58 -10.65 15.94
N ALA A 312 -15.34 -11.41 16.74
CA ALA A 312 -15.92 -10.91 17.98
C ALA A 312 -14.83 -10.53 19.00
N LYS A 313 -13.75 -11.33 19.10
CA LYS A 313 -12.58 -11.06 19.94
C LYS A 313 -11.86 -9.77 19.54
N VAL A 314 -11.69 -9.52 18.23
CA VAL A 314 -11.10 -8.28 17.69
C VAL A 314 -11.99 -7.09 17.99
N ARG A 315 -13.31 -7.21 17.76
CA ARG A 315 -14.26 -6.13 18.02
C ARG A 315 -14.28 -5.74 19.50
N ALA A 316 -14.17 -6.70 20.42
CA ALA A 316 -14.11 -6.44 21.86
C ALA A 316 -12.80 -5.75 22.28
N ALA A 317 -11.70 -6.01 21.58
CA ALA A 317 -10.39 -5.40 21.83
C ALA A 317 -10.29 -3.90 21.46
N LEU A 318 -11.28 -3.38 20.72
CA LEU A 318 -11.35 -2.01 20.22
C LEU A 318 -12.47 -1.18 20.87
N LYS A 319 -13.14 -1.75 21.87
CA LYS A 319 -14.07 -1.03 22.74
C LYS A 319 -13.30 -0.49 23.94
#